data_AF-A0A2V9TJY0-F1
#
_entry.id   AF-A0A2V9TJY0-F1
#
_cell.length_a   1.000
_cell.length_b   1.000
_cell.length_c   1.000
_cell.angle_alpha   90.00
_cell.angle_beta   90.00
_cell.angle_gamma   90.00
#
_symmetry.space_group_name_H-M   'P 1'
#
loop_
_entity.id
_entity.type
_entity.pdbx_description
1 polymer ?
#
loop_
_entity_poly.entity_id
_entity_poly.type
_entity_poly.pdbx_seq_one_letter_code
_entity_poly.pdbx_strand_id
1 'polypeptide(L)'
;MHAPNLPDLRRSSRLPLALPILVTSLQPESDFSEVCETLVVNAHGCAIRSSMKLEPGAPVQFQSKEGRWTMAHIVDCQPMDSGQQGWKLGAMLDEPANFWGLERCPEDWARLPEVSSSTAQKRVRNAPPANGELKAIVGELVAPLQAEVVKLRQKLAQAQPKRSQFDISLTHIPPEVEEKLWIRLREDLGTQVLQQTRQQAEEVFAAAKEEIGKKIREAQNQFREHLGQELQMVEQRAQGLSSQIADEVQQHVNSGAERFQQQALEAGIRLERRSEEFLRTLQQRLGEEHDSYRQEMREVHVEVASEATRLHAQTADLASRVTKLDESARRLESDLDARLVRMSSDIISGARKQLESALDVVLKELGTRNARELEKQLDEACARLKSTQKGIETSVSELLKTEVAGTLLSFGQTMEDLAQDSVGRWRHALGKDLNSVAKILGGQFRLEAASGSNGNQESSEE
;
A
#
# COMPACT_ATOMS: atom_id res chain seq x y z
N MET A 1 36.59 27.01 36.36
CA MET A 1 37.81 26.18 36.35
C MET A 1 38.04 25.73 34.93
N HIS A 2 38.95 26.38 34.20
CA HIS A 2 39.26 26.07 32.81
C HIS A 2 40.41 25.05 32.75
N ALA A 3 40.12 23.85 32.23
CA ALA A 3 41.15 22.93 31.80
C ALA A 3 41.77 23.46 30.48
N PRO A 4 43.10 23.40 30.32
CA PRO A 4 43.76 23.88 29.10
C PRO A 4 43.52 22.90 27.95
N ASN A 5 43.10 23.44 26.81
CA ASN A 5 42.99 22.74 25.53
C ASN A 5 44.37 22.22 25.09
N LEU A 6 44.60 20.91 25.21
CA LEU A 6 45.62 20.22 24.44
C LEU A 6 45.27 20.35 22.94
N PRO A 7 46.25 20.62 22.06
CA PRO A 7 45.99 20.56 20.62
C PRO A 7 45.53 19.14 20.27
N ASP A 8 44.33 19.08 19.70
CA ASP A 8 43.64 17.89 19.21
C ASP A 8 44.51 17.23 18.12
N LEU A 9 45.42 16.33 18.50
CA LEU A 9 46.27 15.55 17.59
C LEU A 9 45.38 14.55 16.83
N ARG A 10 44.69 15.07 15.82
CA ARG A 10 43.85 14.30 14.91
C ARG A 10 44.74 13.35 14.10
N ARG A 11 44.42 12.05 14.16
CA ARG A 11 45.22 10.94 13.61
C ARG A 11 45.12 10.78 12.09
N SER A 12 44.12 11.38 11.44
CA SER A 12 43.99 11.38 9.98
C SER A 12 43.10 12.52 9.47
N SER A 13 43.38 12.96 8.25
CA SER A 13 42.67 13.98 7.49
C SER A 13 41.24 13.54 7.20
N ARG A 14 40.28 14.45 7.40
CA ARG A 14 38.85 14.21 7.18
C ARG A 14 38.41 14.80 5.85
N LEU A 15 37.76 13.99 5.03
CA LEU A 15 37.22 14.42 3.74
C LEU A 15 35.69 14.47 3.81
N PRO A 16 35.05 15.61 3.55
CA PRO A 16 33.59 15.68 3.42
C PRO A 16 33.20 15.00 2.11
N LEU A 17 32.62 13.81 2.20
CA LEU A 17 32.29 13.00 1.04
C LEU A 17 31.00 12.22 1.28
N ALA A 18 30.10 12.31 0.30
CA ALA A 18 28.82 11.64 0.24
C ALA A 18 28.91 10.34 -0.56
N LEU A 19 29.15 9.23 0.14
CA LEU A 19 29.17 7.88 -0.43
C LEU A 19 28.03 7.05 0.15
N PRO A 20 27.29 6.30 -0.68
CA PRO A 20 26.32 5.33 -0.19
C PRO A 20 27.05 4.08 0.32
N ILE A 21 26.78 3.71 1.56
CA ILE A 21 27.27 2.46 2.18
C ILE A 21 26.11 1.71 2.83
N LEU A 22 26.09 0.39 2.68
CA LEU A 22 25.15 -0.44 3.43
C LEU A 22 25.69 -0.62 4.84
N VAL A 23 24.88 -0.27 5.85
CA VAL A 23 25.20 -0.41 7.26
C VAL A 23 24.29 -1.46 7.85
N THR A 24 24.89 -2.54 8.36
CA THR A 24 24.17 -3.63 9.02
C THR A 24 24.59 -3.70 10.48
N SER A 25 23.64 -3.55 11.40
CA SER A 25 23.86 -3.77 12.83
C SER A 25 24.09 -5.25 13.10
N LEU A 26 25.06 -5.55 13.94
CA LEU A 26 25.35 -6.90 14.41
C LEU A 26 24.90 -7.12 15.85
N GLN A 27 24.09 -6.19 16.40
CA GLN A 27 23.50 -6.37 17.72
C GLN A 27 22.39 -7.43 17.66
N PRO A 28 22.32 -8.34 18.66
CA PRO A 28 21.30 -9.41 18.69
C PRO A 28 19.84 -8.90 18.72
N GLU A 29 19.64 -7.64 19.11
CA GLU A 29 18.33 -7.03 19.33
C GLU A 29 17.91 -6.08 18.20
N SER A 30 18.72 -5.92 17.15
CA SER A 30 18.50 -4.93 16.09
C SER A 30 18.74 -5.52 14.70
N ASP A 31 17.67 -5.75 13.94
CA ASP A 31 17.70 -6.14 12.52
C ASP A 31 17.94 -4.94 11.59
N PHE A 32 18.77 -3.99 12.00
CA PHE A 32 19.04 -2.79 11.21
C PHE A 32 19.96 -3.12 10.04
N SER A 33 19.47 -2.98 8.80
CA SER A 33 20.28 -3.01 7.59
C SER A 33 19.76 -1.97 6.60
N GLU A 34 20.48 -0.85 6.45
CA GLU A 34 20.05 0.29 5.62
C GLU A 34 21.23 0.89 4.85
N VAL A 35 20.96 1.35 3.62
CA VAL A 35 21.93 2.13 2.85
C VAL A 35 21.99 3.57 3.39
N CYS A 36 23.06 3.87 4.11
CA CYS A 36 23.31 5.19 4.69
C CYS A 36 24.26 6.01 3.79
N GLU A 37 24.18 7.34 3.92
CA GLU A 37 25.08 8.27 3.22
C GLU A 37 26.16 8.77 4.19
N THR A 38 27.43 8.68 3.80
CA THR A 38 28.53 9.28 4.57
C THR A 38 28.47 10.80 4.47
N LEU A 39 28.82 11.50 5.54
CA LEU A 39 28.96 12.96 5.56
C LEU A 39 30.44 13.35 5.53
N VAL A 40 31.24 12.63 6.31
CA VAL A 40 32.69 12.85 6.45
C VAL A 40 33.36 11.50 6.59
N VAL A 41 34.43 11.25 5.86
CA VAL A 41 35.21 10.01 5.91
C VAL A 41 36.66 10.30 6.28
N ASN A 42 37.31 9.36 6.97
CA ASN A 42 38.75 9.35 7.21
C ASN A 42 39.29 7.91 7.19
N ALA A 43 40.59 7.71 7.37
CA ALA A 43 41.19 6.36 7.37
C ALA A 43 40.67 5.44 8.50
N HIS A 44 40.14 6.02 9.56
CA HIS A 44 39.75 5.30 10.78
C HIS A 44 38.24 5.16 10.94
N GLY A 45 37.42 5.70 10.03
CA GLY A 45 36.00 5.86 10.31
C GLY A 45 35.29 6.87 9.43
N CYS A 46 34.03 7.10 9.76
CA CYS A 46 33.18 8.07 9.10
C CYS A 46 32.10 8.63 10.02
N ALA A 47 31.46 9.70 9.58
CA ALA A 47 30.15 10.11 10.06
C ALA A 47 29.13 9.76 8.98
N ILE A 48 28.01 9.17 9.36
CA ILE A 48 26.92 8.77 8.46
C ILE A 48 25.60 9.39 8.89
N ARG A 49 24.70 9.56 7.92
CA ARG A 49 23.30 9.89 8.17
C ARG A 49 22.48 8.61 8.16
N SER A 50 21.75 8.37 9.25
CA SER A 50 20.86 7.21 9.44
C SER A 50 19.44 7.67 9.77
N SER A 51 18.44 6.90 9.34
CA SER A 51 17.04 7.12 9.74
C SER A 51 16.78 6.70 11.19
N MET A 52 17.58 5.76 11.69
CA MET A 52 17.46 5.14 13.02
C MET A 52 18.62 5.52 13.95
N LYS A 53 18.32 5.59 15.24
CA LYS A 53 19.32 5.77 16.30
C LYS A 53 20.06 4.44 16.54
N LEU A 54 21.39 4.46 16.47
CA LEU A 54 22.25 3.37 16.95
C LEU A 54 23.06 3.87 18.16
N GLU A 55 23.09 3.07 19.23
CA GLU A 55 23.79 3.45 20.45
C GLU A 55 25.32 3.37 20.28
N PRO A 56 26.09 4.28 20.89
CA PRO A 56 27.55 4.16 20.95
C PRO A 56 27.97 2.80 21.54
N GLY A 57 28.95 2.16 20.90
CA GLY A 57 29.41 0.81 21.18
C GLY A 57 28.75 -0.28 20.32
N ALA A 58 27.72 0.04 19.54
CA ALA A 58 27.07 -0.93 18.66
C ALA A 58 28.04 -1.41 17.55
N PRO A 59 28.29 -2.73 17.42
CA PRO A 59 29.05 -3.28 16.31
C PRO A 59 28.20 -3.23 15.02
N VAL A 60 28.80 -2.73 13.95
CA VAL A 60 28.17 -2.59 12.64
C VAL A 60 29.11 -3.12 11.56
N GLN A 61 28.53 -3.71 10.53
CA GLN A 61 29.22 -4.09 9.31
C GLN A 61 28.94 -3.05 8.24
N PHE A 62 29.99 -2.54 7.60
CA PHE A 62 29.87 -1.66 6.44
C PHE A 62 30.15 -2.44 5.17
N GLN A 63 29.34 -2.19 4.14
CA GLN A 63 29.56 -2.69 2.79
C GLN A 63 29.49 -1.54 1.78
N SER A 64 30.53 -1.41 0.95
CA SER A 64 30.58 -0.42 -0.12
C SER A 64 29.82 -0.91 -1.35
N LYS A 65 29.48 0.02 -2.27
CA LYS A 65 28.86 -0.32 -3.55
C LYS A 65 29.69 -1.29 -4.41
N GLU A 66 31.00 -1.32 -4.21
CA GLU A 66 31.94 -2.20 -4.91
C GLU A 66 32.05 -3.60 -4.27
N GLY A 67 31.27 -3.86 -3.22
CA GLY A 67 31.23 -5.15 -2.53
C GLY A 67 32.33 -5.34 -1.48
N ARG A 68 33.13 -4.32 -1.20
CA ARG A 68 34.11 -4.34 -0.09
C ARG A 68 33.35 -4.26 1.22
N TRP A 69 33.76 -5.02 2.22
CA TRP A 69 33.16 -4.97 3.56
C TRP A 69 34.22 -4.74 4.63
N THR A 70 33.80 -4.12 5.74
CA THR A 70 34.67 -3.90 6.92
C THR A 70 33.82 -3.86 8.19
N MET A 71 34.47 -4.11 9.32
CA MET A 71 33.86 -4.07 10.64
C MET A 71 34.11 -2.70 11.28
N ALA A 72 33.09 -2.18 11.95
CA ALA A 72 33.15 -0.90 12.62
C ALA A 72 32.29 -0.90 13.88
N HIS A 73 32.46 0.11 14.71
CA HIS A 73 31.62 0.34 15.89
C HIS A 73 31.18 1.81 15.95
N ILE A 74 29.94 2.03 16.40
CA ILE A 74 29.41 3.38 16.59
C ILE A 74 30.13 4.02 17.77
N VAL A 75 30.68 5.23 17.60
CA VAL A 75 31.39 5.97 18.65
C VAL A 75 30.62 7.18 19.15
N ASP A 76 29.71 7.70 18.34
CA ASP A 76 28.92 8.89 18.67
C ASP A 76 27.57 8.84 17.96
N CYS A 77 26.54 9.39 18.60
CA CYS A 77 25.18 9.44 18.06
C CYS A 77 24.54 10.78 18.44
N GLN A 78 24.29 11.63 17.46
CA GLN A 78 23.71 12.95 17.66
C GLN A 78 22.46 13.12 16.79
N PRO A 79 21.38 13.72 17.30
CA PRO A 79 20.25 14.10 16.45
C PRO A 79 20.71 15.15 15.43
N MET A 80 20.18 15.10 14.22
CA MET A 80 20.46 16.15 13.23
C MET A 80 19.74 17.45 13.59
N ASP A 81 20.42 18.59 13.40
CA ASP A 81 19.88 19.91 13.72
C ASP A 81 18.67 20.29 12.83
N SER A 82 17.89 21.25 13.33
CA SER A 82 16.59 21.71 12.86
C SER A 82 16.43 21.75 11.33
N GLY A 83 15.71 20.76 10.77
CA GLY A 83 15.27 20.72 9.37
C GLY A 83 15.50 19.37 8.69
N GLN A 84 16.40 18.51 9.21
CA GLN A 84 16.66 17.18 8.65
C GLN A 84 16.19 16.10 9.63
N GLN A 85 15.29 15.21 9.20
CA GLN A 85 14.93 14.02 9.97
C GLN A 85 16.06 13.01 9.90
N GLY A 86 16.50 12.51 11.07
CA GLY A 86 17.50 11.46 11.17
C GLY A 86 18.54 11.70 12.26
N TRP A 87 19.51 10.78 12.31
CA TRP A 87 20.61 10.76 13.26
C TRP A 87 21.94 10.84 12.53
N LYS A 88 22.85 11.65 13.06
CA LYS A 88 24.26 11.67 12.66
C LYS A 88 25.01 10.69 13.56
N LEU A 89 25.48 9.60 12.97
CA LEU A 89 26.23 8.58 13.68
C LEU A 89 27.71 8.70 13.32
N GLY A 90 28.58 8.79 14.32
CA GLY A 90 30.02 8.61 14.14
C GLY A 90 30.36 7.13 14.28
N ALA A 91 31.09 6.57 13.32
CA ALA A 91 31.54 5.18 13.33
C ALA A 91 33.05 5.10 13.15
N MET A 92 33.69 4.20 13.89
CA MET A 92 35.12 3.91 13.82
C MET A 92 35.33 2.51 13.25
N LEU A 93 36.19 2.39 12.23
CA LEU A 93 36.58 1.12 11.65
C LEU A 93 37.52 0.39 12.61
N ASP A 94 37.36 -0.93 12.71
CA ASP A 94 38.24 -1.77 13.52
C ASP A 94 39.64 -1.84 12.91
N GLU A 95 39.73 -1.86 11.58
CA GLU A 95 40.98 -1.81 10.82
C GLU A 95 41.07 -0.51 10.01
N PRO A 96 42.00 0.40 10.36
CA PRO A 96 42.21 1.63 9.61
C PRO A 96 42.69 1.35 8.18
N ALA A 97 41.88 1.71 7.18
CA ALA A 97 42.16 1.42 5.77
C ALA A 97 41.46 2.40 4.81
N ASN A 98 41.89 2.42 3.55
CA ASN A 98 41.17 3.10 2.47
C ASN A 98 39.94 2.28 1.99
N PHE A 99 39.06 1.96 2.93
CA PHE A 99 37.80 1.27 2.66
C PHE A 99 36.94 2.03 1.62
N TRP A 100 37.07 3.35 1.57
CA TRP A 100 36.28 4.25 0.72
C TRP A 100 36.61 4.15 -0.77
N GLY A 101 37.75 3.56 -1.17
CA GLY A 101 38.11 3.38 -2.59
C GLY A 101 38.60 4.63 -3.28
N LEU A 102 39.11 5.60 -2.52
CA LEU A 102 39.58 6.85 -3.08
C LEU A 102 40.94 6.61 -3.75
N GLU A 103 41.00 6.77 -5.08
CA GLU A 103 42.24 6.66 -5.87
C GLU A 103 43.30 7.68 -5.44
N ARG A 104 42.87 8.85 -4.93
CA ARG A 104 43.73 9.91 -4.41
C ARG A 104 43.40 10.19 -2.93
N CYS A 105 43.68 9.22 -2.06
CA CYS A 105 43.56 9.43 -0.62
C CYS A 105 44.67 10.35 -0.07
N PRO A 106 44.43 11.08 1.03
CA PRO A 106 45.45 11.88 1.71
C PRO A 106 46.67 11.04 2.12
N GLU A 107 47.88 11.60 2.03
CA GLU A 107 49.14 10.87 2.27
C GLU A 107 49.27 10.29 3.69
N ASP A 108 48.51 10.82 4.65
CA ASP A 108 48.47 10.35 6.04
C ASP A 108 47.59 9.09 6.22
N TRP A 109 46.82 8.70 5.20
CA TRP A 109 46.07 7.43 5.21
C TRP A 109 46.96 6.25 4.79
N ALA A 110 48.00 6.47 3.98
CA ALA A 110 48.91 5.44 3.48
C ALA A 110 50.06 5.08 4.45
N ARG A 111 50.26 5.87 5.52
CA ARG A 111 51.35 5.70 6.51
C ARG A 111 50.92 4.91 7.76
N LEU A 112 49.82 4.18 7.69
CA LEU A 112 49.35 3.35 8.80
C LEU A 112 50.21 2.07 8.89
N PRO A 113 50.74 1.68 10.07
CA PRO A 113 51.59 0.49 10.19
C PRO A 113 50.78 -0.78 9.87
N GLU A 114 51.18 -1.52 8.83
CA GLU A 114 50.74 -2.91 8.66
C GLU A 114 51.25 -3.72 9.85
N VAL A 115 50.33 -4.19 10.70
CA VAL A 115 50.68 -5.13 11.77
C VAL A 115 51.02 -6.47 11.13
N SER A 116 52.30 -6.76 11.13
CA SER A 116 52.99 -7.92 10.57
C SER A 116 52.38 -9.28 10.97
N SER A 117 51.91 -10.05 9.99
CA SER A 117 51.83 -11.51 10.08
C SER A 117 52.94 -12.14 9.24
N SER A 118 54.16 -12.16 9.77
CA SER A 118 55.31 -12.84 9.14
C SER A 118 56.03 -13.76 10.13
N THR A 119 55.77 -15.06 10.04
CA THR A 119 56.70 -16.09 10.53
C THR A 119 56.45 -17.41 9.80
N ALA A 120 57.23 -17.67 8.76
CA ALA A 120 57.85 -18.98 8.46
C ALA A 120 58.45 -18.99 7.04
N GLN A 121 59.56 -18.28 6.83
CA GLN A 121 60.45 -18.58 5.70
C GLN A 121 61.84 -17.95 5.94
N LYS A 122 62.73 -18.72 6.57
CA LYS A 122 64.19 -18.61 6.41
C LYS A 122 64.90 -19.71 7.20
N ARG A 123 65.31 -20.78 6.50
CA ARG A 123 66.52 -21.54 6.86
C ARG A 123 66.96 -22.40 5.66
N VAL A 124 67.64 -21.77 4.73
CA VAL A 124 68.60 -22.42 3.84
C VAL A 124 69.81 -21.49 3.75
N ARG A 125 71.00 -22.08 3.85
CA ARG A 125 72.39 -21.57 3.82
C ARG A 125 73.12 -21.89 5.14
N ASN A 126 74.29 -22.52 5.21
CA ASN A 126 75.24 -23.05 4.22
C ASN A 126 76.22 -23.96 5.00
N ALA A 127 76.75 -24.98 4.34
CA ALA A 127 78.05 -25.61 4.64
C ALA A 127 78.77 -25.82 3.29
N PRO A 128 80.10 -26.01 3.20
CA PRO A 128 81.22 -25.78 4.13
C PRO A 128 82.35 -24.96 3.44
N PRO A 129 83.62 -24.98 3.91
CA PRO A 129 84.66 -25.23 2.90
C PRO A 129 85.65 -26.33 3.30
N ALA A 130 85.83 -27.23 2.33
CA ALA A 130 86.78 -28.32 2.23
C ALA A 130 88.24 -27.81 2.08
N ASN A 131 88.78 -27.16 3.11
CA ASN A 131 90.21 -26.77 3.15
C ASN A 131 91.07 -27.62 4.11
N GLY A 132 90.44 -28.50 4.91
CA GLY A 132 91.12 -29.40 5.86
C GLY A 132 91.63 -30.70 5.23
N GLU A 133 90.80 -31.35 4.41
CA GLU A 133 91.15 -32.64 3.78
C GLU A 133 92.27 -32.52 2.75
N LEU A 134 92.28 -31.45 1.94
CA LEU A 134 93.37 -31.21 0.99
C LEU A 134 94.71 -30.97 1.69
N LYS A 135 94.74 -30.33 2.86
CA LYS A 135 95.98 -30.17 3.64
C LYS A 135 96.43 -31.47 4.31
N ALA A 136 95.48 -32.30 4.76
CA ALA A 136 95.78 -33.60 5.35
C ALA A 136 96.34 -34.58 4.30
N ILE A 137 95.71 -34.67 3.13
CA ILE A 137 96.14 -35.55 2.03
C ILE A 137 97.49 -35.09 1.46
N VAL A 138 97.72 -33.77 1.32
CA VAL A 138 99.03 -33.24 0.91
C VAL A 138 100.10 -33.50 1.98
N GLY A 139 99.75 -33.43 3.27
CA GLY A 139 100.66 -33.78 4.36
C GLY A 139 101.05 -35.25 4.37
N GLU A 140 100.09 -36.14 4.13
CA GLU A 140 100.29 -37.59 4.11
C GLU A 140 101.15 -38.04 2.91
N LEU A 141 101.00 -37.40 1.75
CA LEU A 141 101.81 -37.68 0.56
C LEU A 141 103.23 -37.06 0.61
N VAL A 142 103.42 -35.93 1.31
CA VAL A 142 104.73 -35.25 1.42
C VAL A 142 105.61 -35.84 2.53
N ALA A 143 105.03 -36.42 3.58
CA ALA A 143 105.74 -37.06 4.68
C ALA A 143 106.74 -38.17 4.27
N PRO A 144 106.39 -39.16 3.41
CA PRO A 144 107.34 -40.17 2.96
C PRO A 144 108.45 -39.60 2.08
N LEU A 145 108.16 -38.57 1.28
CA LEU A 145 109.16 -37.86 0.47
C LEU A 145 110.16 -37.09 1.35
N GLN A 146 109.69 -36.43 2.43
CA GLN A 146 110.58 -35.76 3.39
C GLN A 146 111.44 -36.74 4.18
N ALA A 147 110.89 -37.90 4.58
CA ALA A 147 111.62 -38.95 5.27
C ALA A 147 112.75 -39.54 4.39
N GLU A 148 112.48 -39.79 3.10
CA GLU A 148 113.49 -40.33 2.20
C GLU A 148 114.56 -39.28 1.82
N VAL A 149 114.22 -37.98 1.76
CA VAL A 149 115.19 -36.88 1.61
C VAL A 149 116.11 -36.75 2.84
N VAL A 150 115.58 -36.90 4.06
CA VAL A 150 116.40 -36.92 5.28
C VAL A 150 117.33 -38.13 5.30
N LYS A 151 116.85 -39.30 4.87
CA LYS A 151 117.62 -40.55 4.78
C LYS A 151 118.71 -40.48 3.71
N LEU A 152 118.45 -39.84 2.57
CA LEU A 152 119.46 -39.54 1.53
C LEU A 152 120.50 -38.52 2.01
N ARG A 153 120.09 -37.49 2.75
CA ARG A 153 121.02 -36.55 3.41
C ARG A 153 121.92 -37.24 4.43
N GLN A 154 121.39 -38.18 5.20
CA GLN A 154 122.13 -38.94 6.20
C GLN A 154 123.11 -39.93 5.56
N LYS A 155 122.73 -40.55 4.42
CA LYS A 155 123.63 -41.35 3.59
C LYS A 155 124.75 -40.53 2.95
N LEU A 156 124.48 -39.28 2.57
CA LEU A 156 125.50 -38.37 2.04
C LEU A 156 126.46 -37.88 3.15
N ALA A 157 125.97 -37.67 4.36
CA ALA A 157 126.80 -37.31 5.53
C ALA A 157 127.65 -38.48 6.06
N GLN A 158 127.26 -39.73 5.81
CA GLN A 158 128.03 -40.94 6.16
C GLN A 158 129.08 -41.34 5.11
N ALA A 159 129.10 -40.70 3.94
CA ALA A 159 130.16 -40.90 2.95
C ALA A 159 131.45 -40.19 3.40
N GLN A 160 132.15 -40.77 4.39
CA GLN A 160 133.53 -40.43 4.70
C GLN A 160 134.46 -40.83 3.53
N PRO A 161 135.51 -40.04 3.26
CA PRO A 161 136.46 -40.36 2.20
C PRO A 161 137.29 -41.58 2.62
N LYS A 162 137.10 -42.72 1.95
CA LYS A 162 138.08 -43.81 1.95
C LYS A 162 139.35 -43.33 1.22
N ARG A 163 140.23 -42.64 1.93
CA ARG A 163 141.60 -42.39 1.47
C ARG A 163 142.40 -43.67 1.68
N SER A 164 142.77 -44.29 0.58
CA SER A 164 143.68 -45.43 0.50
C SER A 164 145.00 -45.14 1.20
N GLN A 165 145.39 -46.08 2.08
CA GLN A 165 146.76 -46.56 2.39
C GLN A 165 147.88 -45.93 1.56
N PHE A 166 148.96 -45.48 2.22
CA PHE A 166 150.39 -45.59 1.85
C PHE A 166 151.17 -44.48 2.59
N ASP A 167 151.76 -44.80 3.74
CA ASP A 167 152.89 -44.05 4.31
C ASP A 167 153.94 -45.08 4.74
N ILE A 168 154.72 -45.53 3.76
CA ILE A 168 156.02 -46.16 3.96
C ILE A 168 157.04 -45.18 3.40
N SER A 169 157.94 -44.76 4.26
CA SER A 169 159.03 -43.80 4.09
C SER A 169 159.77 -43.92 2.77
N LEU A 170 159.77 -42.88 1.93
CA LEU A 170 160.73 -42.75 0.82
C LEU A 170 161.06 -41.28 0.52
N THR A 171 161.85 -40.66 1.41
CA THR A 171 162.90 -39.71 1.06
C THR A 171 164.10 -40.07 1.93
N HIS A 172 165.29 -40.38 1.41
CA HIS A 172 165.96 -39.85 0.23
C HIS A 172 165.62 -40.52 -1.11
N ILE A 173 164.95 -39.77 -1.99
CA ILE A 173 164.89 -39.99 -3.43
C ILE A 173 165.05 -38.60 -4.12
N PRO A 174 165.76 -38.48 -5.26
CA PRO A 174 166.21 -37.20 -5.85
C PRO A 174 165.08 -36.29 -6.40
N PRO A 175 165.31 -34.96 -6.44
CA PRO A 175 164.28 -33.93 -6.71
C PRO A 175 163.66 -33.94 -8.12
N GLU A 176 164.22 -34.68 -9.07
CA GLU A 176 163.74 -34.68 -10.48
C GLU A 176 162.51 -35.58 -10.71
N VAL A 177 162.18 -36.47 -9.77
CA VAL A 177 161.03 -37.39 -9.89
C VAL A 177 159.77 -36.83 -9.20
N GLU A 178 159.95 -35.96 -8.21
CA GLU A 178 158.87 -35.40 -7.40
C GLU A 178 158.00 -34.42 -8.22
N GLU A 179 158.62 -33.57 -9.03
CA GLU A 179 157.91 -32.61 -9.88
C GLU A 179 157.09 -33.31 -10.98
N LYS A 180 157.60 -34.42 -11.54
CA LYS A 180 156.87 -35.25 -12.51
C LYS A 180 155.70 -36.02 -11.89
N LEU A 181 155.82 -36.44 -10.63
CA LEU A 181 154.72 -37.08 -9.90
C LEU A 181 153.64 -36.07 -9.52
N TRP A 182 154.00 -34.85 -9.12
CA TRP A 182 153.04 -33.80 -8.81
C TRP A 182 152.24 -33.34 -10.04
N ILE A 183 152.86 -33.24 -11.21
CA ILE A 183 152.18 -32.91 -12.47
C ILE A 183 151.20 -34.03 -12.84
N ARG A 184 151.61 -35.31 -12.83
CA ARG A 184 150.70 -36.44 -13.14
C ARG A 184 149.56 -36.62 -12.15
N LEU A 185 149.82 -36.41 -10.86
CA LEU A 185 148.78 -36.58 -9.84
C LEU A 185 147.75 -35.44 -9.88
N ARG A 186 148.19 -34.22 -10.18
CA ARG A 186 147.34 -33.01 -10.18
C ARG A 186 146.64 -32.77 -11.51
N GLU A 187 147.33 -32.96 -12.63
CA GLU A 187 146.78 -32.69 -13.97
C GLU A 187 146.02 -33.91 -14.52
N ASP A 188 146.57 -35.13 -14.44
CA ASP A 188 145.91 -36.29 -15.05
C ASP A 188 144.96 -37.01 -14.10
N LEU A 189 145.42 -37.40 -12.90
CA LEU A 189 144.56 -38.12 -11.94
C LEU A 189 143.54 -37.21 -11.26
N GLY A 190 143.91 -35.98 -10.90
CA GLY A 190 143.02 -35.01 -10.26
C GLY A 190 141.85 -34.61 -11.16
N THR A 191 142.12 -34.33 -12.44
CA THR A 191 141.07 -33.99 -13.41
C THR A 191 140.22 -35.20 -13.77
N GLN A 192 140.81 -36.38 -13.95
CA GLN A 192 140.04 -37.61 -14.20
C GLN A 192 139.12 -37.97 -13.04
N VAL A 193 139.58 -37.92 -11.79
CA VAL A 193 138.75 -38.26 -10.63
C VAL A 193 137.65 -37.21 -10.43
N LEU A 194 137.92 -35.92 -10.65
CA LEU A 194 136.90 -34.87 -10.60
C LEU A 194 135.88 -34.98 -11.74
N GLN A 195 136.32 -35.35 -12.93
CA GLN A 195 135.44 -35.53 -14.08
C GLN A 195 134.60 -36.80 -13.95
N GLN A 196 135.19 -37.87 -13.43
CA GLN A 196 134.48 -39.11 -13.10
C GLN A 196 133.48 -38.91 -11.96
N THR A 197 133.83 -38.18 -10.90
CA THR A 197 132.89 -37.86 -9.81
C THR A 197 131.79 -36.90 -10.26
N ARG A 198 132.09 -35.95 -11.16
CA ARG A 198 131.08 -35.09 -11.78
C ARG A 198 130.12 -35.88 -12.67
N GLN A 199 130.63 -36.79 -13.50
CA GLN A 199 129.80 -37.68 -14.32
C GLN A 199 128.92 -38.58 -13.45
N GLN A 200 129.49 -39.19 -12.41
CA GLN A 200 128.72 -39.99 -11.44
C GLN A 200 127.66 -39.15 -10.71
N ALA A 201 127.97 -37.90 -10.34
CA ALA A 201 126.98 -37.02 -9.72
C ALA A 201 125.87 -36.63 -10.70
N GLU A 202 126.21 -36.27 -11.95
CA GLU A 202 125.23 -35.95 -13.00
C GLU A 202 124.33 -37.15 -13.32
N GLU A 203 124.87 -38.37 -13.35
CA GLU A 203 124.10 -39.62 -13.50
C GLU A 203 123.15 -39.87 -12.33
N VAL A 204 123.63 -39.73 -11.09
CA VAL A 204 122.79 -39.91 -9.88
C VAL A 204 121.72 -38.83 -9.80
N PHE A 205 122.02 -37.58 -10.17
CA PHE A 205 121.03 -36.51 -10.21
C PHE A 205 120.02 -36.70 -11.35
N ALA A 206 120.45 -37.17 -12.52
CA ALA A 206 119.54 -37.51 -13.61
C ALA A 206 118.58 -38.65 -13.21
N ALA A 207 119.10 -39.72 -12.61
CA ALA A 207 118.31 -40.84 -12.10
C ALA A 207 117.35 -40.40 -10.98
N ALA A 208 117.82 -39.58 -10.03
CA ALA A 208 116.96 -39.05 -8.96
C ALA A 208 115.87 -38.12 -9.50
N LYS A 209 116.17 -37.28 -10.50
CA LYS A 209 115.20 -36.41 -11.15
C LYS A 209 114.13 -37.23 -11.90
N GLU A 210 114.55 -38.30 -12.56
CA GLU A 210 113.62 -39.21 -13.25
C GLU A 210 112.71 -39.94 -12.25
N GLU A 211 113.27 -40.44 -11.14
CA GLU A 211 112.50 -41.13 -10.10
C GLU A 211 111.51 -40.19 -9.40
N ILE A 212 111.92 -38.95 -9.10
CA ILE A 212 111.02 -37.92 -8.56
C ILE A 212 109.92 -37.59 -9.58
N GLY A 213 110.26 -37.41 -10.85
CA GLY A 213 109.29 -37.16 -11.92
C GLY A 213 108.31 -38.32 -12.14
N LYS A 214 108.76 -39.56 -11.92
CA LYS A 214 107.89 -40.74 -11.93
C LYS A 214 106.94 -40.73 -10.72
N LYS A 215 107.45 -40.50 -9.51
CA LYS A 215 106.64 -40.44 -8.28
C LYS A 215 105.59 -39.32 -8.31
N ILE A 216 105.93 -38.15 -8.85
CA ILE A 216 104.97 -37.05 -9.02
C ILE A 216 103.85 -37.45 -9.97
N ARG A 217 104.16 -38.11 -11.10
CA ARG A 217 103.15 -38.58 -12.05
C ARG A 217 102.27 -39.68 -11.46
N GLU A 218 102.86 -40.62 -10.72
CA GLU A 218 102.11 -41.65 -9.98
C GLU A 218 101.13 -41.01 -8.98
N ALA A 219 101.60 -40.06 -8.15
CA ALA A 219 100.76 -39.37 -7.17
C ALA A 219 99.66 -38.52 -7.84
N GLN A 220 99.96 -37.85 -8.96
CA GLN A 220 98.95 -37.11 -9.72
C GLN A 220 97.88 -38.01 -10.33
N ASN A 221 98.27 -39.19 -10.83
CA ASN A 221 97.32 -40.16 -11.38
C ASN A 221 96.43 -40.73 -10.27
N GLN A 222 97.01 -41.14 -9.13
CA GLN A 222 96.25 -41.60 -7.96
C GLN A 222 95.27 -40.53 -7.46
N PHE A 223 95.71 -39.27 -7.41
CA PHE A 223 94.84 -38.16 -7.01
C PHE A 223 93.69 -37.94 -7.99
N ARG A 224 93.95 -38.04 -9.31
CA ARG A 224 92.89 -37.94 -10.34
C ARG A 224 91.89 -39.10 -10.25
N GLU A 225 92.37 -40.31 -10.02
CA GLU A 225 91.52 -41.49 -9.83
C GLU A 225 90.64 -41.33 -8.59
N HIS A 226 91.22 -40.91 -7.47
CA HIS A 226 90.46 -40.67 -6.23
C HIS A 226 89.42 -39.56 -6.40
N LEU A 227 89.78 -38.44 -7.03
CA LEU A 227 88.82 -37.37 -7.34
C LEU A 227 87.71 -37.84 -8.28
N GLY A 228 88.02 -38.68 -9.26
CA GLY A 228 87.02 -39.26 -10.16
C GLY A 228 86.02 -40.14 -9.41
N GLN A 229 86.49 -40.95 -8.47
CA GLN A 229 85.65 -41.82 -7.63
C GLN A 229 84.75 -41.00 -6.69
N GLU A 230 85.30 -40.01 -5.99
CA GLU A 230 84.52 -39.14 -5.10
C GLU A 230 83.47 -38.34 -5.87
N LEU A 231 83.82 -37.78 -7.04
CA LEU A 231 82.86 -37.05 -7.87
C LEU A 231 81.72 -37.96 -8.34
N GLN A 232 82.05 -39.19 -8.75
CA GLN A 232 81.04 -40.17 -9.17
C GLN A 232 80.13 -40.59 -8.01
N MET A 233 80.67 -40.75 -6.80
CA MET A 233 79.88 -41.04 -5.60
C MET A 233 78.93 -39.88 -5.27
N VAL A 234 79.41 -38.64 -5.34
CA VAL A 234 78.60 -37.44 -5.10
C VAL A 234 77.51 -37.32 -6.16
N GLU A 235 77.82 -37.59 -7.44
CA GLU A 235 76.84 -37.55 -8.52
C GLU A 235 75.74 -38.61 -8.33
N GLN A 236 76.10 -39.85 -7.99
CA GLN A 236 75.13 -40.90 -7.68
C GLN A 236 74.24 -40.53 -6.50
N ARG A 237 74.83 -39.93 -5.45
CA ARG A 237 74.07 -39.46 -4.29
C ARG A 237 73.13 -38.31 -4.63
N ALA A 238 73.58 -37.37 -5.45
CA ALA A 238 72.76 -36.25 -5.92
C ALA A 238 71.60 -36.73 -6.79
N GLN A 239 71.84 -37.68 -7.70
CA GLN A 239 70.81 -38.30 -8.53
C GLN A 239 69.79 -39.06 -7.67
N GLY A 240 70.24 -39.84 -6.68
CA GLY A 240 69.36 -40.56 -5.75
C GLY A 240 68.52 -39.63 -4.88
N LEU A 241 69.10 -38.52 -4.40
CA LEU A 241 68.34 -37.50 -3.66
C LEU A 241 67.34 -36.79 -4.58
N SER A 242 67.71 -36.48 -5.82
CA SER A 242 66.80 -35.85 -6.78
C SER A 242 65.61 -36.74 -7.13
N SER A 243 65.82 -38.05 -7.29
CA SER A 243 64.72 -38.98 -7.55
C SER A 243 63.80 -39.11 -6.33
N GLN A 244 64.36 -39.19 -5.12
CA GLN A 244 63.58 -39.21 -3.88
C GLN A 244 62.73 -37.94 -3.72
N ILE A 245 63.30 -36.76 -3.97
CA ILE A 245 62.56 -35.50 -3.91
C ILE A 245 61.45 -35.49 -4.97
N ALA A 246 61.72 -35.97 -6.19
CA ALA A 246 60.69 -36.03 -7.23
C ALA A 246 59.54 -36.97 -6.84
N ASP A 247 59.85 -38.15 -6.27
CA ASP A 247 58.86 -39.12 -5.82
C ASP A 247 58.03 -38.59 -4.63
N GLU A 248 58.68 -37.96 -3.64
CA GLU A 248 58.01 -37.33 -2.50
C GLU A 248 57.08 -36.19 -2.94
N VAL A 249 57.55 -35.31 -3.82
CA VAL A 249 56.73 -34.21 -4.36
C VAL A 249 55.55 -34.78 -5.15
N GLN A 250 55.77 -35.79 -5.98
CA GLN A 250 54.69 -36.42 -6.75
C GLN A 250 53.65 -37.07 -5.84
N GLN A 251 54.07 -37.78 -4.79
CA GLN A 251 53.15 -38.36 -3.81
C GLN A 251 52.38 -37.29 -3.03
N HIS A 252 53.04 -36.20 -2.63
CA HIS A 252 52.38 -35.11 -1.92
C HIS A 252 51.34 -34.41 -2.82
N VAL A 253 51.66 -34.19 -4.09
CA VAL A 253 50.71 -33.62 -5.07
C VAL A 253 49.54 -34.56 -5.30
N ASN A 254 49.78 -35.85 -5.53
CA ASN A 254 48.71 -36.83 -5.75
C ASN A 254 47.79 -36.94 -4.52
N SER A 255 48.37 -37.09 -3.32
CA SER A 255 47.58 -37.17 -2.09
C SER A 255 46.86 -35.85 -1.77
N GLY A 256 47.45 -34.70 -2.09
CA GLY A 256 46.79 -33.39 -2.00
C GLY A 256 45.60 -33.27 -2.95
N ALA A 257 45.75 -33.72 -4.20
CA ALA A 257 44.69 -33.72 -5.21
C ALA A 257 43.53 -34.64 -4.80
N GLU A 258 43.81 -35.84 -4.30
CA GLU A 258 42.80 -36.77 -3.79
C GLU A 258 42.02 -36.18 -2.61
N ARG A 259 42.72 -35.57 -1.64
CA ARG A 259 42.05 -34.89 -0.51
C ARG A 259 41.20 -33.73 -0.98
N PHE A 260 41.69 -32.93 -1.91
CA PHE A 260 40.92 -31.81 -2.48
C PHE A 260 39.67 -32.31 -3.20
N GLN A 261 39.78 -33.37 -4.00
CA GLN A 261 38.65 -33.99 -4.69
C GLN A 261 37.61 -34.54 -3.70
N GLN A 262 38.04 -35.19 -2.62
CA GLN A 262 37.15 -35.65 -1.55
C GLN A 262 36.43 -34.48 -0.87
N GLN A 263 37.15 -33.42 -0.50
CA GLN A 263 36.56 -32.23 0.10
C GLN A 263 35.56 -31.53 -0.83
N ALA A 264 35.86 -31.49 -2.14
CA ALA A 264 34.97 -30.93 -3.13
C ALA A 264 33.67 -31.75 -3.26
N LEU A 265 33.77 -33.09 -3.28
CA LEU A 265 32.60 -33.98 -3.29
C LEU A 265 31.76 -33.83 -2.03
N GLU A 266 32.38 -33.80 -0.85
CA GLU A 266 31.68 -33.57 0.40
C GLU A 266 31.02 -32.20 0.46
N ALA A 267 31.69 -31.15 -0.03
CA ALA A 267 31.11 -29.82 -0.12
C ALA A 267 29.91 -29.81 -1.08
N GLY A 268 29.99 -30.51 -2.21
CA GLY A 268 28.88 -30.72 -3.14
C GLY A 268 27.68 -31.39 -2.47
N ILE A 269 27.89 -32.51 -1.78
CA ILE A 269 26.82 -33.23 -1.05
C ILE A 269 26.22 -32.35 0.06
N ARG A 270 27.05 -31.57 0.79
CA ARG A 270 26.56 -30.63 1.81
C ARG A 270 25.72 -29.52 1.21
N LEU A 271 26.11 -28.99 0.06
CA LEU A 271 25.38 -27.95 -0.65
C LEU A 271 24.04 -28.48 -1.17
N GLU A 272 24.04 -29.65 -1.79
CA GLU A 272 22.83 -30.30 -2.30
C GLU A 272 21.83 -30.54 -1.16
N ARG A 273 22.27 -31.11 -0.03
CA ARG A 273 21.42 -31.31 1.15
C ARG A 273 20.84 -30.00 1.68
N ARG A 274 21.64 -28.94 1.81
CA ARG A 274 21.16 -27.62 2.24
C ARG A 274 20.15 -27.04 1.24
N SER A 275 20.35 -27.26 -0.06
CA SER A 275 19.44 -26.78 -1.08
C SER A 275 18.08 -27.50 -1.01
N GLU A 276 18.08 -28.82 -0.76
CA GLU A 276 16.85 -29.59 -0.56
C GLU A 276 16.12 -29.18 0.71
N GLU A 277 16.83 -28.99 1.82
CA GLU A 277 16.26 -28.51 3.09
C GLU A 277 15.64 -27.11 2.92
N PHE A 278 16.32 -26.21 2.22
CA PHE A 278 15.81 -24.88 1.92
C PHE A 278 14.55 -24.93 1.05
N LEU A 279 14.55 -25.73 -0.01
CA LEU A 279 13.38 -25.91 -0.88
C LEU A 279 12.19 -26.50 -0.12
N ARG A 280 12.43 -27.50 0.74
CA ARG A 280 11.38 -28.07 1.61
C ARG A 280 10.80 -27.03 2.56
N THR A 281 11.66 -26.21 3.17
CA THR A 281 11.23 -25.15 4.09
C THR A 281 10.39 -24.10 3.36
N LEU A 282 10.80 -23.68 2.16
CA LEU A 282 10.02 -22.76 1.33
C LEU A 282 8.67 -23.37 0.93
N GLN A 283 8.64 -24.64 0.52
CA GLN A 283 7.42 -25.31 0.13
C GLN A 283 6.46 -25.47 1.32
N GLN A 284 6.99 -25.80 2.51
CA GLN A 284 6.21 -25.86 3.74
C GLN A 284 5.63 -24.50 4.09
N ARG A 285 6.46 -23.44 4.12
CA ARG A 285 6.00 -22.08 4.42
C ARG A 285 4.94 -21.59 3.46
N LEU A 286 5.12 -21.84 2.15
CA LEU A 286 4.11 -21.48 1.14
C LEU A 286 2.80 -22.26 1.34
N GLY A 287 2.90 -23.53 1.73
CA GLY A 287 1.74 -24.36 2.09
C GLY A 287 0.99 -23.81 3.29
N GLU A 288 1.70 -23.48 4.36
CA GLU A 288 1.15 -22.89 5.58
C GLU A 288 0.49 -21.53 5.33
N GLU A 289 1.15 -20.63 4.59
CA GLU A 289 0.59 -19.32 4.21
C GLU A 289 -0.67 -19.49 3.34
N HIS A 290 -0.68 -20.44 2.40
CA HIS A 290 -1.83 -20.70 1.55
C HIS A 290 -3.00 -21.33 2.33
N ASP A 291 -2.73 -22.22 3.29
CA ASP A 291 -3.75 -22.79 4.17
C ASP A 291 -4.34 -21.73 5.12
N SER A 292 -3.49 -20.84 5.66
CA SER A 292 -3.91 -19.68 6.46
C SER A 292 -4.84 -18.77 5.68
N TYR A 293 -4.43 -18.37 4.47
CA TYR A 293 -5.26 -17.55 3.58
C TYR A 293 -6.58 -18.24 3.21
N ARG A 294 -6.58 -19.56 2.94
CA ARG A 294 -7.81 -20.32 2.71
C ARG A 294 -8.70 -20.37 3.95
N GLN A 295 -8.15 -20.32 5.15
CA GLN A 295 -8.93 -20.29 6.38
C GLN A 295 -9.55 -18.91 6.61
N GLU A 296 -8.77 -17.84 6.47
CA GLU A 296 -9.26 -16.45 6.54
C GLU A 296 -10.37 -16.21 5.51
N MET A 297 -10.16 -16.64 4.26
CA MET A 297 -11.19 -16.52 3.23
C MET A 297 -12.47 -17.29 3.56
N ARG A 298 -12.36 -18.47 4.19
CA ARG A 298 -13.54 -19.23 4.64
C ARG A 298 -14.28 -18.52 5.76
N GLU A 299 -13.55 -17.94 6.71
CA GLU A 299 -14.14 -17.17 7.81
C GLU A 299 -14.89 -15.95 7.28
N VAL A 300 -14.26 -15.16 6.40
CA VAL A 300 -14.91 -14.03 5.72
C VAL A 300 -16.14 -14.47 4.95
N HIS A 301 -16.10 -15.62 4.25
CA HIS A 301 -17.28 -16.14 3.54
C HIS A 301 -18.42 -16.48 4.50
N VAL A 302 -18.12 -17.07 5.66
CA VAL A 302 -19.14 -17.38 6.67
C VAL A 302 -19.73 -16.10 7.26
N GLU A 303 -18.91 -15.10 7.58
CA GLU A 303 -19.38 -13.80 8.07
C GLU A 303 -20.27 -13.10 7.03
N VAL A 304 -19.81 -13.01 5.77
CA VAL A 304 -20.58 -12.42 4.67
C VAL A 304 -21.90 -13.15 4.45
N ALA A 305 -21.90 -14.48 4.49
CA ALA A 305 -23.13 -15.26 4.38
C ALA A 305 -24.09 -14.96 5.54
N SER A 306 -23.58 -14.88 6.78
CA SER A 306 -24.40 -14.54 7.95
C SER A 306 -24.99 -13.13 7.85
N GLU A 307 -24.20 -12.14 7.43
CA GLU A 307 -24.66 -10.77 7.21
C GLU A 307 -25.68 -10.68 6.08
N ALA A 308 -25.48 -11.42 4.98
CA ALA A 308 -26.45 -11.49 3.90
C ALA A 308 -27.80 -12.06 4.38
N THR A 309 -27.79 -13.12 5.20
CA THR A 309 -29.03 -13.65 5.79
C THR A 309 -29.70 -12.66 6.75
N ARG A 310 -28.91 -11.93 7.55
CA ARG A 310 -29.40 -10.89 8.47
C ARG A 310 -30.08 -9.75 7.71
N LEU A 311 -29.42 -9.21 6.68
CA LEU A 311 -29.96 -8.15 5.83
C LEU A 311 -31.20 -8.61 5.06
N HIS A 312 -31.21 -9.85 4.58
CA HIS A 312 -32.39 -10.42 3.92
C HIS A 312 -33.59 -10.51 4.88
N ALA A 313 -33.37 -10.96 6.13
CA ALA A 313 -34.40 -11.00 7.15
C ALA A 313 -34.94 -9.60 7.51
N GLN A 314 -34.06 -8.60 7.64
CA GLN A 314 -34.46 -7.21 7.87
C GLN A 314 -35.26 -6.64 6.69
N THR A 315 -34.88 -6.97 5.46
CA THR A 315 -35.61 -6.55 4.25
C THR A 315 -36.99 -7.19 4.20
N ALA A 316 -37.11 -8.47 4.57
CA ALA A 316 -38.39 -9.18 4.64
C ALA A 316 -39.30 -8.61 5.75
N ASP A 317 -38.76 -8.27 6.92
CA ASP A 317 -39.51 -7.60 7.99
C ASP A 317 -40.02 -6.23 7.52
N LEU A 318 -39.15 -5.42 6.91
CA LEU A 318 -39.54 -4.12 6.37
C LEU A 318 -40.65 -4.25 5.31
N ALA A 319 -40.54 -5.22 4.41
CA ALA A 319 -41.58 -5.52 3.44
C ALA A 319 -42.91 -5.88 4.12
N SER A 320 -42.88 -6.68 5.19
CA SER A 320 -44.08 -7.00 5.99
C SER A 320 -44.68 -5.77 6.68
N ARG A 321 -43.84 -4.85 7.16
CA ARG A 321 -44.31 -3.60 7.76
C ARG A 321 -44.94 -2.67 6.72
N VAL A 322 -44.37 -2.60 5.52
CA VAL A 322 -44.92 -1.82 4.40
C VAL A 322 -46.28 -2.37 3.99
N THR A 323 -46.44 -3.69 3.86
CA THR A 323 -47.75 -4.28 3.52
C THR A 323 -48.80 -4.06 4.61
N LYS A 324 -48.43 -4.14 5.88
CA LYS A 324 -49.33 -3.78 6.99
C LYS A 324 -49.73 -2.30 6.97
N LEU A 325 -48.80 -1.41 6.66
CA LEU A 325 -49.08 0.02 6.54
C LEU A 325 -50.03 0.29 5.36
N ASP A 326 -49.79 -0.31 4.19
CA ASP A 326 -50.66 -0.20 3.02
C ASP A 326 -52.08 -0.68 3.32
N GLU A 327 -52.22 -1.83 3.98
CA GLU A 327 -53.53 -2.34 4.43
C GLU A 327 -54.22 -1.37 5.41
N SER A 328 -53.47 -0.78 6.34
CA SER A 328 -54.03 0.20 7.28
C SER A 328 -54.46 1.50 6.58
N ALA A 329 -53.71 1.95 5.56
CA ALA A 329 -54.04 3.12 4.76
C ALA A 329 -55.32 2.88 3.95
N ARG A 330 -55.43 1.73 3.26
CA ARG A 330 -56.64 1.35 2.52
C ARG A 330 -57.87 1.26 3.42
N ARG A 331 -57.72 0.74 4.64
CA ARG A 331 -58.82 0.71 5.63
C ARG A 331 -59.24 2.11 6.06
N LEU A 332 -58.28 3.00 6.30
CA LEU A 332 -58.56 4.38 6.67
C LEU A 332 -59.28 5.11 5.54
N GLU A 333 -58.80 4.99 4.31
CA GLU A 333 -59.45 5.54 3.11
C GLU A 333 -60.89 5.03 3.00
N SER A 334 -61.11 3.72 3.14
CA SER A 334 -62.44 3.13 3.09
C SER A 334 -63.36 3.59 4.23
N ASP A 335 -62.86 3.74 5.47
CA ASP A 335 -63.66 4.25 6.60
C ASP A 335 -64.01 5.74 6.42
N LEU A 336 -63.06 6.55 5.92
CA LEU A 336 -63.31 7.96 5.60
C LEU A 336 -64.36 8.10 4.49
N ASP A 337 -64.24 7.35 3.40
CA ASP A 337 -65.24 7.35 2.33
C ASP A 337 -66.62 6.94 2.85
N ALA A 338 -66.69 5.86 3.65
CA ALA A 338 -67.94 5.42 4.25
C ALA A 338 -68.55 6.49 5.17
N ARG A 339 -67.73 7.18 5.98
CA ARG A 339 -68.18 8.30 6.83
C ARG A 339 -68.66 9.49 6.02
N LEU A 340 -67.98 9.86 4.94
CA LEU A 340 -68.38 10.96 4.06
C LEU A 340 -69.71 10.65 3.36
N VAL A 341 -69.88 9.42 2.86
CA VAL A 341 -71.15 8.97 2.27
C VAL A 341 -72.27 9.00 3.30
N ARG A 342 -72.02 8.53 4.53
CA ARG A 342 -73.02 8.58 5.61
C ARG A 342 -73.38 10.01 6.00
N MET A 343 -72.38 10.86 6.23
CA MET A 343 -72.59 12.26 6.61
C MET A 343 -73.33 13.05 5.53
N SER A 344 -72.99 12.85 4.25
CA SER A 344 -73.70 13.47 3.13
C SER A 344 -75.15 12.98 3.06
N SER A 345 -75.41 11.69 3.23
CA SER A 345 -76.76 11.14 3.31
C SER A 345 -77.56 11.72 4.49
N ASP A 346 -76.95 11.81 5.67
CA ASP A 346 -77.58 12.39 6.87
C ASP A 346 -77.89 13.88 6.68
N ILE A 347 -76.96 14.66 6.09
CA ILE A 347 -77.18 16.08 5.76
C ILE A 347 -78.31 16.23 4.72
N ILE A 348 -78.28 15.45 3.63
CA ILE A 348 -79.30 15.51 2.57
C ILE A 348 -80.67 15.13 3.13
N SER A 349 -80.75 14.05 3.92
CA SER A 349 -82.01 13.61 4.52
C SER A 349 -82.53 14.60 5.58
N GLY A 350 -81.65 15.22 6.36
CA GLY A 350 -81.98 16.29 7.30
C GLY A 350 -82.51 17.54 6.59
N ALA A 351 -81.81 18.01 5.56
CA ALA A 351 -82.23 19.15 4.74
C ALA A 351 -83.56 18.87 4.03
N ARG A 352 -83.75 17.66 3.50
CA ARG A 352 -85.02 17.22 2.91
C ARG A 352 -86.16 17.25 3.92
N LYS A 353 -85.96 16.70 5.12
CA LYS A 353 -86.97 16.75 6.21
C LYS A 353 -87.30 18.17 6.62
N GLN A 354 -86.31 19.06 6.71
CA GLN A 354 -86.54 20.48 7.01
C GLN A 354 -87.34 21.17 5.90
N LEU A 355 -87.01 20.92 4.63
CA LEU A 355 -87.77 21.42 3.49
C LEU A 355 -89.20 20.88 3.47
N GLU A 356 -89.40 19.58 3.69
CA GLU A 356 -90.73 18.96 3.79
C GLU A 356 -91.54 19.55 4.94
N SER A 357 -90.93 19.75 6.11
CA SER A 357 -91.58 20.41 7.26
C SER A 357 -91.94 21.87 6.97
N ALA A 358 -91.05 22.64 6.35
CA ALA A 358 -91.30 24.02 5.99
C ALA A 358 -92.42 24.12 4.94
N LEU A 359 -92.43 23.20 3.97
CA LEU A 359 -93.47 23.11 2.94
C LEU A 359 -94.83 22.75 3.56
N ASP A 360 -94.90 21.83 4.52
CA ASP A 360 -96.15 21.51 5.24
C ASP A 360 -96.68 22.71 6.05
N VAL A 361 -95.80 23.47 6.70
CA VAL A 361 -96.17 24.72 7.39
C VAL A 361 -96.73 25.74 6.40
N VAL A 362 -96.04 25.99 5.29
CA VAL A 362 -96.49 26.94 4.26
C VAL A 362 -97.82 26.50 3.64
N LEU A 363 -98.02 25.21 3.38
CA LEU A 363 -99.29 24.68 2.89
C LEU A 363 -100.42 24.83 3.90
N LYS A 364 -100.17 24.59 5.19
CA LYS A 364 -101.15 24.84 6.27
C LYS A 364 -101.48 26.32 6.41
N GLU A 365 -100.50 27.21 6.33
CA GLU A 365 -100.71 28.66 6.34
C GLU A 365 -101.50 29.13 5.13
N LEU A 366 -101.18 28.65 3.92
CA LEU A 366 -101.95 28.93 2.70
C LEU A 366 -103.38 28.40 2.81
N GLY A 367 -103.57 27.17 3.31
CA GLY A 367 -104.88 26.57 3.51
C GLY A 367 -105.74 27.37 4.49
N THR A 368 -105.18 27.75 5.65
CA THR A 368 -105.88 28.58 6.64
C THR A 368 -106.14 29.99 6.13
N ARG A 369 -105.20 30.59 5.39
CA ARG A 369 -105.38 31.91 4.77
C ARG A 369 -106.47 31.88 3.71
N ASN A 370 -106.48 30.88 2.83
CA ASN A 370 -107.53 30.70 1.83
C ASN A 370 -108.88 30.46 2.49
N ALA A 371 -108.95 29.65 3.55
CA ALA A 371 -110.18 29.44 4.31
C ALA A 371 -110.71 30.74 4.93
N ARG A 372 -109.85 31.52 5.59
CA ARG A 372 -110.23 32.83 6.16
C ARG A 372 -110.67 33.83 5.10
N GLU A 373 -109.99 33.87 3.95
CA GLU A 373 -110.34 34.76 2.85
C GLU A 373 -111.69 34.35 2.23
N LEU A 374 -111.93 33.04 2.03
CA LEU A 374 -113.22 32.53 1.57
C LEU A 374 -114.34 32.81 2.57
N GLU A 375 -114.09 32.62 3.87
CA GLU A 375 -115.04 32.93 4.94
C GLU A 375 -115.38 34.42 4.95
N LYS A 376 -114.37 35.30 4.88
CA LYS A 376 -114.55 36.74 4.77
C LYS A 376 -115.34 37.13 3.52
N GLN A 377 -115.04 36.54 2.35
CA GLN A 377 -115.78 36.77 1.12
C GLN A 377 -117.22 36.29 1.21
N LEU A 378 -117.46 35.15 1.87
CA LEU A 378 -118.80 34.61 2.11
C LEU A 378 -119.58 35.51 3.07
N ASP A 379 -118.98 35.97 4.16
CA ASP A 379 -119.59 36.92 5.10
C ASP A 379 -119.94 38.24 4.41
N GLU A 380 -119.05 38.75 3.56
CA GLU A 380 -119.32 39.96 2.78
C GLU A 380 -120.44 39.74 1.76
N ALA A 381 -120.49 38.58 1.10
CA ALA A 381 -121.58 38.21 0.21
C ALA A 381 -122.92 38.06 0.96
N CYS A 382 -122.91 37.43 2.14
CA CYS A 382 -124.07 37.32 3.03
C CYS A 382 -124.54 38.69 3.52
N ALA A 383 -123.64 39.59 3.89
CA ALA A 383 -123.97 40.96 4.28
C ALA A 383 -124.60 41.74 3.11
N ARG A 384 -124.04 41.60 1.89
CA ARG A 384 -124.62 42.16 0.67
C ARG A 384 -126.01 41.60 0.39
N LEU A 385 -126.18 40.28 0.48
CA LEU A 385 -127.48 39.61 0.35
C LEU A 385 -128.50 40.08 1.39
N LYS A 386 -128.09 40.27 2.63
CA LYS A 386 -128.96 40.78 3.69
C LYS A 386 -129.35 42.24 3.44
N SER A 387 -128.44 43.05 2.91
CA SER A 387 -128.73 44.43 2.49
C SER A 387 -129.69 44.47 1.30
N THR A 388 -129.52 43.60 0.30
CA THR A 388 -130.44 43.53 -0.83
C THR A 388 -131.80 42.99 -0.41
N GLN A 389 -131.86 41.96 0.44
CA GLN A 389 -133.11 41.48 1.04
C GLN A 389 -133.84 42.61 1.77
N LYS A 390 -133.14 43.35 2.64
CA LYS A 390 -133.73 44.49 3.36
C LYS A 390 -134.21 45.57 2.40
N GLY A 391 -133.46 45.84 1.33
CA GLY A 391 -133.86 46.74 0.24
C GLY A 391 -135.12 46.28 -0.49
N ILE A 392 -135.25 44.97 -0.76
CA ILE A 392 -136.45 44.36 -1.35
C ILE A 392 -137.62 44.47 -0.39
N GLU A 393 -137.46 44.13 0.90
CA GLU A 393 -138.51 44.26 1.92
C GLU A 393 -139.01 45.71 2.04
N THR A 394 -138.10 46.70 2.05
CA THR A 394 -138.49 48.11 2.07
C THR A 394 -139.20 48.52 0.77
N SER A 395 -138.72 48.06 -0.38
CA SER A 395 -139.34 48.39 -1.67
C SER A 395 -140.72 47.77 -1.81
N VAL A 396 -140.90 46.52 -1.40
CA VAL A 396 -142.20 45.83 -1.36
C VAL A 396 -143.11 46.51 -0.36
N SER A 397 -142.63 46.87 0.84
CA SER A 397 -143.43 47.56 1.85
C SER A 397 -143.92 48.92 1.35
N GLU A 398 -143.05 49.70 0.71
CA GLU A 398 -143.42 50.98 0.08
C GLU A 398 -144.40 50.77 -1.08
N LEU A 399 -144.16 49.78 -1.96
CA LEU A 399 -145.08 49.46 -3.06
C LEU A 399 -146.47 49.11 -2.53
N LEU A 400 -146.55 48.22 -1.53
CA LEU A 400 -147.80 47.83 -0.87
C LEU A 400 -148.49 49.05 -0.24
N LYS A 401 -147.73 49.96 0.37
CA LYS A 401 -148.27 51.20 0.95
C LYS A 401 -148.83 52.13 -0.12
N THR A 402 -148.15 52.26 -1.26
CA THR A 402 -148.63 53.04 -2.39
C THR A 402 -149.84 52.41 -3.08
N GLU A 403 -149.89 51.08 -3.21
CA GLU A 403 -150.99 50.33 -3.81
C GLU A 403 -152.25 50.39 -2.92
N VAL A 404 -152.08 50.24 -1.61
CA VAL A 404 -153.17 50.38 -0.63
C VAL A 404 -153.68 51.83 -0.59
N ALA A 405 -152.79 52.83 -0.65
CA ALA A 405 -153.19 54.22 -0.76
C ALA A 405 -153.94 54.51 -2.07
N GLY A 406 -153.49 53.94 -3.19
CA GLY A 406 -154.14 54.08 -4.50
C GLY A 406 -155.52 53.43 -4.58
N THR A 407 -155.68 52.24 -3.99
CA THR A 407 -156.97 51.53 -3.92
C THR A 407 -157.96 52.19 -2.96
N LEU A 408 -157.49 52.78 -1.85
CA LEU A 408 -158.35 53.58 -0.97
C LEU A 408 -158.80 54.89 -1.62
N LEU A 409 -157.94 55.53 -2.42
CA LEU A 409 -158.29 56.72 -3.19
C LEU A 409 -159.31 56.42 -4.31
N SER A 410 -159.13 55.33 -5.06
CA SER A 410 -160.09 54.93 -6.10
C SER A 410 -161.42 54.42 -5.52
N PHE A 411 -161.41 53.80 -4.33
CA PHE A 411 -162.62 53.49 -3.58
C PHE A 411 -163.34 54.76 -3.10
N GLY A 412 -162.60 55.76 -2.63
CA GLY A 412 -163.15 57.06 -2.26
C GLY A 412 -163.82 57.77 -3.44
N GLN A 413 -163.16 57.79 -4.61
CA GLN A 413 -163.70 58.40 -5.83
C GLN A 413 -164.95 57.69 -6.36
N THR A 414 -164.98 56.35 -6.30
CA THR A 414 -166.17 55.57 -6.73
C THR A 414 -167.36 55.72 -5.77
N MET A 415 -167.12 55.91 -4.46
CA MET A 415 -168.20 56.18 -3.52
C MET A 415 -168.78 57.60 -3.70
N GLU A 416 -167.94 58.58 -4.03
CA GLU A 416 -168.34 59.96 -4.36
C GLU A 416 -169.16 60.01 -5.67
N ASP A 417 -168.76 59.24 -6.70
CA ASP A 417 -169.50 59.12 -7.97
C ASP A 417 -170.87 58.45 -7.77
N LEU A 418 -170.97 57.45 -6.89
CA LEU A 418 -172.25 56.80 -6.55
C LEU A 418 -173.19 57.75 -5.76
N ALA A 419 -172.62 58.62 -4.93
CA ALA A 419 -173.35 59.68 -4.24
C ALA A 419 -173.84 60.76 -5.21
N GLN A 420 -173.03 61.17 -6.19
CA GLN A 420 -173.46 62.10 -7.24
C GLN A 420 -174.53 61.52 -8.16
N ASP A 421 -174.43 60.24 -8.52
CA ASP A 421 -175.38 59.58 -9.42
C ASP A 421 -176.74 59.33 -8.74
N SER A 422 -176.76 59.03 -7.44
CA SER A 422 -178.01 58.93 -6.67
C SER A 422 -178.71 60.28 -6.51
N VAL A 423 -177.98 61.37 -6.25
CA VAL A 423 -178.53 62.74 -6.21
C VAL A 423 -179.00 63.22 -7.60
N GLY A 424 -178.30 62.81 -8.66
CA GLY A 424 -178.68 63.06 -10.05
C GLY A 424 -180.02 62.42 -10.42
N ARG A 425 -180.26 61.17 -9.99
CA ARG A 425 -181.52 60.46 -10.22
C ARG A 425 -182.71 61.07 -9.49
N TRP A 426 -182.55 61.56 -8.26
CA TRP A 426 -183.61 62.29 -7.55
C TRP A 426 -183.94 63.64 -8.21
N ARG A 427 -182.93 64.34 -8.74
CA ARG A 427 -183.10 65.63 -9.42
C ARG A 427 -183.81 65.48 -10.77
N HIS A 428 -183.60 64.37 -11.48
CA HIS A 428 -184.25 64.09 -12.76
C HIS A 428 -185.70 63.59 -12.60
N ALA A 429 -186.02 62.86 -11.53
CA ALA A 429 -187.39 62.42 -11.24
C ALA A 429 -188.31 63.59 -10.84
N LEU A 430 -187.85 64.49 -9.96
CA LEU A 430 -188.60 65.69 -9.55
C LEU A 430 -188.79 66.71 -10.69
N GLY A 431 -187.83 66.79 -11.61
CA GLY A 431 -187.94 67.66 -12.80
C GLY A 431 -188.96 67.16 -13.83
N LYS A 432 -189.21 65.84 -13.90
CA LYS A 432 -190.13 65.24 -14.87
C LYS A 432 -191.59 65.36 -14.44
N ASP A 433 -191.87 65.27 -13.14
CA ASP A 433 -193.23 65.37 -12.58
C ASP A 433 -193.72 66.83 -12.44
N LEU A 434 -192.84 67.82 -12.33
CA LEU A 434 -193.20 69.25 -12.36
C LEU A 434 -193.42 69.78 -13.80
N ASN A 435 -192.79 69.16 -14.80
CA ASN A 435 -192.95 69.55 -16.22
C ASN A 435 -194.21 68.92 -16.87
N SER A 436 -194.74 67.82 -16.33
CA SER A 436 -196.01 67.22 -16.77
C SER A 436 -197.24 68.01 -16.29
N VAL A 437 -197.14 68.72 -15.17
CA VAL A 437 -198.19 69.62 -14.65
C VAL A 437 -198.19 70.99 -15.34
N ALA A 438 -197.02 71.51 -15.75
CA ALA A 438 -196.90 72.75 -16.51
C ALA A 438 -197.41 72.62 -17.97
N LYS A 439 -197.33 71.42 -18.57
CA LYS A 439 -197.82 71.15 -19.95
C LYS A 439 -199.33 70.96 -20.08
N ILE A 440 -200.06 70.65 -18.99
CA ILE A 440 -201.53 70.50 -19.01
C ILE A 440 -202.26 71.83 -18.75
N LEU A 441 -201.58 72.82 -18.17
CA LEU A 441 -202.15 74.16 -17.88
C LEU A 441 -201.64 75.29 -18.80
N GLY A 442 -200.77 74.97 -19.76
CA GLY A 442 -200.04 75.95 -20.59
C GLY A 442 -200.49 76.12 -22.04
N GLY A 443 -201.71 75.69 -22.41
CA GLY A 443 -202.37 76.08 -23.66
C GLY A 443 -202.22 75.06 -24.81
N GLN A 444 -203.29 74.58 -25.45
CA GLN A 444 -204.65 75.11 -25.55
C GLN A 444 -204.74 76.60 -25.96
N PHE A 445 -203.63 77.16 -26.47
CA PHE A 445 -203.63 78.33 -27.33
C PHE A 445 -202.57 78.18 -28.43
N ARG A 446 -203.09 78.02 -29.66
CA ARG A 446 -202.41 78.04 -30.98
C ARG A 446 -201.61 76.79 -31.35
N LEU A 447 -202.20 75.79 -32.01
CA LEU A 447 -202.52 75.65 -33.45
C LEU A 447 -201.31 75.77 -34.41
N GLU A 448 -201.09 74.65 -35.10
CA GLU A 448 -200.62 74.45 -36.48
C GLU A 448 -199.19 73.99 -36.81
N ALA A 449 -199.20 73.06 -37.78
CA ALA A 449 -198.15 72.51 -38.65
C ALA A 449 -197.18 71.51 -38.01
N ALA A 450 -197.46 70.20 -38.02
CA ALA A 450 -197.36 69.26 -39.16
C ALA A 450 -195.89 69.03 -39.57
N SER A 451 -195.30 67.89 -39.22
CA SER A 451 -195.43 66.57 -39.87
C SER A 451 -194.61 66.48 -41.18
N GLY A 452 -193.73 65.48 -41.24
CA GLY A 452 -192.89 65.15 -42.40
C GLY A 452 -191.50 64.71 -41.94
N SER A 453 -191.29 63.47 -41.50
CA SER A 453 -191.25 62.21 -42.28
C SER A 453 -189.93 61.98 -43.03
N ASN A 454 -189.45 60.76 -42.86
CA ASN A 454 -188.48 59.98 -43.64
C ASN A 454 -186.97 60.21 -43.47
N GLY A 455 -186.31 59.08 -43.19
CA GLY A 455 -185.25 58.62 -44.09
C GLY A 455 -183.98 58.09 -43.44
N ASN A 456 -183.89 56.76 -43.37
CA ASN A 456 -182.72 55.97 -43.79
C ASN A 456 -181.41 55.95 -42.96
N GLN A 457 -181.11 54.75 -42.43
CA GLN A 457 -180.14 53.78 -43.00
C GLN A 457 -178.76 53.59 -42.31
N GLU A 458 -178.52 52.32 -41.95
CA GLU A 458 -177.29 51.47 -41.98
C GLU A 458 -176.00 51.92 -41.24
N SER A 459 -175.48 51.12 -40.30
CA SER A 459 -174.58 49.92 -40.41
C SER A 459 -173.11 50.35 -40.20
N SER A 460 -172.15 49.61 -39.65
CA SER A 460 -171.88 48.18 -39.38
C SER A 460 -170.85 48.09 -38.21
N GLU A 461 -170.89 47.04 -37.38
CA GLU A 461 -169.86 45.95 -37.21
C GLU A 461 -168.45 46.48 -36.83
N GLU A 462 -167.78 46.06 -35.75
CA GLU A 462 -167.61 44.72 -35.15
C GLU A 462 -167.30 44.83 -33.64
#